data_AF-A0A5C4NW32-F1
#
_entry.id   AF-A0A5C4NW32-F1
#
_cell.length_a   1.000
_cell.length_b   1.000
_cell.length_c   1.000
_cell.angle_alpha   90.00
_cell.angle_beta   90.00
_cell.angle_gamma   90.00
#
_symmetry.space_group_name_H-M   'P 1'
#
loop_
_entity.id
_entity.type
_entity.pdbx_description
1 polymer ?
#
loop_
_entity_poly.entity_id
_entity_poly.type
_entity_poly.pdbx_seq_one_letter_code
_entity_poly.pdbx_strand_id
1 'polypeptide(L)'
;MEIALQVAAGIWGVWVALNLLMVALVATVLPVHQVHFDGFRARLPASLPALLEPAEITAVVAHERGHGHHWHIWINLLLRCLLLAPGPQLRRRQELEADDYAVARGHGANLASALRKLSSHPDDVSRAERLERM
;
A
#
# COMPACT_ATOMS: atom_id res chain seq x y z
N MET A 1 -2.85 35.38 -21.74
CA MET A 1 -1.99 34.20 -21.51
C MET A 1 -1.60 34.07 -20.05
N GLU A 2 -1.12 35.15 -19.41
CA GLU A 2 -0.74 35.17 -17.99
C GLU A 2 -1.88 34.75 -17.03
N ILE A 3 -3.08 35.32 -17.17
CA ILE A 3 -4.24 34.97 -16.34
C ILE A 3 -4.58 33.47 -16.43
N ALA A 4 -4.54 32.90 -17.64
CA ALA A 4 -4.86 31.48 -17.85
C ALA A 4 -3.83 30.55 -17.16
N LEU A 5 -2.54 30.91 -17.21
CA LEU A 5 -1.48 30.18 -16.52
C LEU A 5 -1.62 30.27 -14.99
N GLN A 6 -1.96 31.45 -14.47
CA GLN A 6 -2.22 31.65 -13.04
C GLN A 6 -3.40 30.81 -12.55
N VAL A 7 -4.52 30.80 -13.31
CA VAL A 7 -5.69 29.98 -12.99
C VAL A 7 -5.33 28.49 -13.01
N ALA A 8 -4.63 28.01 -14.05
CA ALA A 8 -4.22 26.62 -14.15
C ALA A 8 -3.28 26.20 -13.00
N ALA A 9 -2.30 27.03 -12.67
CA ALA A 9 -1.39 26.80 -11.54
C ALA A 9 -2.15 26.79 -10.20
N GLY A 10 -3.14 27.67 -10.03
CA GLY A 10 -4.00 27.69 -8.84
C GLY A 10 -4.82 26.40 -8.67
N ILE A 11 -5.46 25.93 -9.75
CA ILE A 11 -6.22 24.67 -9.76
C ILE A 11 -5.29 23.50 -9.41
N TRP A 12 -4.13 23.43 -10.04
CA TRP A 12 -3.14 22.40 -9.76
C TRP A 12 -2.63 22.45 -8.31
N GLY A 13 -2.35 23.65 -7.78
CA GLY A 13 -1.93 23.83 -6.39
C GLY A 13 -2.98 23.33 -5.38
N VAL A 14 -4.26 23.63 -5.62
CA VAL A 14 -5.38 23.10 -4.81
C VAL A 14 -5.45 21.56 -4.90
N TRP A 15 -5.25 20.99 -6.09
CA TRP A 15 -5.22 19.54 -6.29
C TRP A 15 -4.09 18.86 -5.51
N VAL A 16 -2.88 19.42 -5.54
CA VAL A 16 -1.73 18.92 -4.76
C VAL A 16 -2.03 19.01 -3.26
N ALA A 17 -2.53 20.16 -2.80
CA ALA A 17 -2.88 20.36 -1.39
C ALA A 17 -3.93 19.34 -0.90
N LEU A 18 -4.95 19.06 -1.71
CA LEU A 18 -5.97 18.05 -1.39
C LEU A 18 -5.38 16.64 -1.24
N ASN A 19 -4.47 16.24 -2.14
CA ASN A 19 -3.84 14.92 -2.06
C ASN A 19 -2.93 14.79 -0.83
N LEU A 20 -2.17 15.83 -0.49
CA LEU A 20 -1.36 15.86 0.74
C LEU A 20 -2.25 15.79 2.00
N LEU A 21 -3.36 16.54 2.01
CA LEU A 21 -4.34 16.49 3.09
C LEU A 21 -4.91 15.07 3.25
N MET A 22 -5.24 14.39 2.15
CA MET A 22 -5.75 13.01 2.22
C MET A 22 -4.75 12.04 2.84
N VAL A 23 -3.44 12.15 2.52
CA VAL A 23 -2.41 11.33 3.18
C VAL A 23 -2.35 11.63 4.67
N ALA A 24 -2.37 12.90 5.06
CA ALA A 24 -2.39 13.29 6.47
C ALA A 24 -3.62 12.75 7.22
N LEU A 25 -4.81 12.81 6.60
CA LEU A 25 -6.05 12.30 7.19
C LEU A 25 -6.03 10.78 7.38
N VAL A 26 -5.54 10.02 6.38
CA VAL A 26 -5.36 8.56 6.51
C VAL A 26 -4.37 8.23 7.63
N ALA A 27 -3.27 8.97 7.72
CA ALA A 27 -2.25 8.74 8.74
C ALA A 27 -2.70 9.09 10.17
N THR A 28 -3.77 9.88 10.35
CA THR A 28 -4.12 10.43 11.68
C THR A 28 -5.55 10.18 12.13
N VAL A 29 -6.55 10.42 11.27
CA VAL A 29 -7.96 10.50 11.69
C VAL A 29 -8.78 9.30 11.21
N LEU A 30 -8.50 8.79 10.00
CA LEU A 30 -9.40 7.81 9.38
C LEU A 30 -9.26 6.41 10.02
N PRO A 31 -10.39 5.70 10.22
CA PRO A 31 -10.39 4.35 10.75
C PRO A 31 -9.75 3.37 9.77
N VAL A 32 -9.12 2.34 10.33
CA VAL A 32 -8.41 1.30 9.59
C VAL A 32 -9.30 0.06 9.53
N HIS A 33 -9.77 -0.30 8.35
CA HIS A 33 -10.60 -1.50 8.13
C HIS A 33 -9.82 -2.67 7.54
N GLN A 34 -8.71 -2.39 6.86
CA GLN A 34 -7.83 -3.37 6.24
C GLN A 34 -6.38 -3.01 6.54
N VAL A 35 -5.50 -4.01 6.48
CA VAL A 35 -4.07 -3.79 6.65
C VAL A 35 -3.57 -2.95 5.49
N HIS A 36 -2.84 -1.89 5.80
CA HIS A 36 -2.19 -1.05 4.80
C HIS A 36 -1.05 -0.25 5.43
N PHE A 37 -0.09 0.15 4.62
CA PHE A 37 0.87 1.17 4.96
C PHE A 37 0.24 2.56 4.79
N ASP A 38 0.43 3.50 5.74
CA ASP A 38 -0.14 4.86 5.66
C ASP A 38 0.84 5.92 5.11
N GLY A 39 2.04 5.49 4.71
CA GLY A 39 3.15 6.36 4.30
C GLY A 39 4.23 6.47 5.38
N PHE A 40 3.88 6.19 6.64
CA PHE A 40 4.78 6.29 7.78
C PHE A 40 4.90 4.96 8.54
N ARG A 41 3.81 4.22 8.69
CA ARG A 41 3.75 2.95 9.44
C ARG A 41 2.71 2.00 8.88
N ALA A 42 2.89 0.72 9.19
CA ALA A 42 1.87 -0.29 8.97
C ALA A 42 0.69 -0.06 9.92
N ARG A 43 -0.52 -0.03 9.38
CA ARG A 43 -1.77 0.14 10.11
C ARG A 43 -2.57 -1.14 10.03
N LEU A 44 -3.00 -1.64 11.19
CA LEU A 44 -3.69 -2.91 11.31
C LEU A 44 -5.06 -2.69 11.97
N PRO A 45 -6.13 -3.33 11.47
CA PRO A 45 -7.44 -3.28 12.11
C PRO A 45 -7.47 -4.12 13.39
N ALA A 46 -8.30 -3.73 14.36
CA ALA A 46 -8.42 -4.44 15.64
C ALA A 46 -8.94 -5.88 15.51
N SER A 47 -9.63 -6.21 14.40
CA SER A 47 -10.11 -7.55 14.09
C SER A 47 -9.02 -8.50 13.60
N LEU A 48 -7.84 -8.01 13.21
CA LEU A 48 -6.82 -8.82 12.56
C LEU A 48 -6.34 -10.01 13.41
N PRO A 49 -6.13 -9.89 14.73
CA PRO A 49 -5.73 -11.02 15.57
C PRO A 49 -6.80 -12.11 15.74
N ALA A 50 -8.05 -11.85 15.37
CA ALA A 50 -9.10 -12.87 15.34
C ALA A 50 -9.05 -13.72 14.06
N LEU A 51 -8.37 -13.24 13.01
CA LEU A 51 -8.28 -13.88 11.70
C LEU A 51 -6.93 -14.55 11.47
N LEU A 52 -5.86 -14.00 12.03
CA LEU A 52 -4.48 -14.39 11.76
C LEU A 52 -3.72 -14.79 13.02
N GLU A 53 -2.82 -15.76 12.85
CA GLU A 53 -1.86 -16.16 13.87
C GLU A 53 -0.75 -15.09 14.05
N PRO A 54 -0.06 -15.05 15.20
CA PRO A 54 1.00 -14.06 15.45
C PRO A 54 2.11 -14.04 14.39
N ALA A 55 2.47 -15.21 13.83
CA ALA A 55 3.46 -15.33 12.77
C ALA A 55 2.96 -14.74 11.44
N GLU A 56 1.68 -14.90 11.12
CA GLU A 56 1.03 -14.33 9.94
C GLU A 56 0.89 -12.81 10.05
N ILE A 57 0.52 -12.29 11.23
CA ILE A 57 0.50 -10.85 11.49
C ILE A 57 1.90 -10.25 11.29
N THR A 58 2.93 -10.92 11.81
CA THR A 58 4.33 -10.46 11.64
C THR A 58 4.73 -10.45 10.18
N ALA A 59 4.31 -11.45 9.40
CA ALA A 59 4.55 -11.53 7.97
C ALA A 59 3.86 -10.40 7.19
N VAL A 60 2.60 -10.13 7.47
CA VAL A 60 1.86 -9.00 6.87
C VAL A 60 2.53 -7.68 7.26
N VAL A 61 2.93 -7.48 8.52
CA VAL A 61 3.67 -6.27 8.92
C VAL A 61 5.00 -6.13 8.18
N ALA A 62 5.70 -7.23 7.92
CA ALA A 62 6.92 -7.21 7.13
C ALA A 62 6.65 -6.80 5.67
N HIS A 63 5.57 -7.30 5.07
CA HIS A 63 5.08 -6.88 3.75
C HIS A 63 4.75 -5.38 3.72
N GLU A 64 4.00 -4.87 4.70
CA GLU A 64 3.69 -3.42 4.81
C GLU A 64 4.94 -2.55 4.96
N ARG A 65 5.96 -3.05 5.68
CA ARG A 65 7.28 -2.38 5.73
C ARG A 65 7.98 -2.38 4.38
N GLY A 66 7.74 -3.38 3.53
CA GLY A 66 8.18 -3.42 2.14
C GLY A 66 7.60 -2.26 1.32
N HIS A 67 6.31 -1.95 1.49
CA HIS A 67 5.73 -0.75 0.87
C HIS A 67 6.42 0.55 1.30
N GLY A 68 6.79 0.64 2.58
CA GLY A 68 7.58 1.77 3.09
C GLY A 68 9.01 1.79 2.52
N HIS A 69 9.69 0.65 2.48
CA HIS A 69 11.06 0.53 1.98
C HIS A 69 11.20 0.96 0.52
N HIS A 70 10.20 0.63 -0.31
CA HIS A 70 10.17 0.97 -1.74
C HIS A 70 9.39 2.26 -2.05
N TRP A 71 8.98 3.04 -1.04
CA TRP A 71 8.33 4.34 -1.22
C TRP A 71 7.02 4.31 -2.03
N HIS A 72 6.29 3.19 -2.03
CA HIS A 72 5.13 2.97 -2.92
C HIS A 72 4.06 4.07 -2.80
N ILE A 73 3.71 4.49 -1.58
CA ILE A 73 2.74 5.57 -1.36
C ILE A 73 3.24 6.92 -1.86
N TRP A 74 4.52 7.22 -1.65
CA TRP A 74 5.11 8.50 -2.06
C TRP A 74 5.22 8.60 -3.58
N ILE A 75 5.58 7.50 -4.25
CA ILE A 75 5.53 7.40 -5.71
C ILE A 75 4.10 7.57 -6.21
N ASN A 76 3.14 6.89 -5.60
CA ASN A 76 1.72 7.00 -6.00
C ASN A 76 1.16 8.41 -5.75
N LEU A 77 1.57 9.07 -4.67
CA LEU A 77 1.23 10.47 -4.37
C LEU A 77 1.85 11.42 -5.40
N LEU A 78 3.13 11.25 -5.75
CA LEU A 78 3.78 12.04 -6.78
C LEU A 78 3.04 11.95 -8.12
N LEU A 79 2.70 10.72 -8.55
CA LEU A 79 1.92 10.51 -9.77
C LEU A 79 0.57 11.24 -9.68
N ARG A 80 -0.15 11.10 -8.57
CA ARG A 80 -1.43 11.80 -8.36
C ARG A 80 -1.27 13.31 -8.42
N CYS A 81 -0.24 13.88 -7.79
CA CYS A 81 0.07 15.31 -7.85
C CYS A 81 0.36 15.78 -9.28
N LEU A 82 0.87 14.92 -10.14
CA LEU A 82 1.07 15.17 -11.57
C LEU A 82 -0.18 14.84 -12.43
N LEU A 83 -1.33 14.62 -11.79
CA LEU A 83 -2.60 14.22 -12.43
C LEU A 83 -2.53 12.86 -13.16
N LEU A 84 -1.60 12.00 -12.73
CA LEU A 84 -1.45 10.63 -13.21
C LEU A 84 -1.98 9.63 -12.18
N ALA A 85 -2.46 8.49 -12.65
CA ALA A 85 -2.86 7.38 -11.79
C ALA A 85 -1.95 6.17 -12.02
N PRO A 86 -1.51 5.45 -10.97
CA PRO A 86 -0.76 4.22 -11.17
C PRO A 86 -1.61 3.21 -11.92
N GLY A 87 -1.05 2.60 -12.97
CA GLY A 87 -1.72 1.52 -13.71
C GLY A 87 -1.76 0.20 -12.92
N PRO A 88 -2.55 -0.79 -13.38
CA PRO A 88 -2.62 -2.10 -12.73
C PRO A 88 -1.26 -2.82 -12.71
N GLN A 89 -0.44 -2.65 -13.74
CA GLN A 89 0.90 -3.25 -13.80
C GLN A 89 1.84 -2.67 -12.74
N LEU A 90 1.78 -1.37 -12.50
CA LEU A 90 2.59 -0.72 -11.47
C LEU A 90 2.16 -1.19 -10.08
N ARG A 91 0.85 -1.20 -9.79
CA ARG A 91 0.33 -1.72 -8.52
C ARG A 91 0.77 -3.16 -8.29
N ARG A 92 0.65 -4.02 -9.29
CA ARG A 92 1.08 -5.42 -9.17
C ARG A 92 2.58 -5.56 -8.91
N ARG A 93 3.43 -4.72 -9.52
CA ARG A 93 4.87 -4.69 -9.20
C ARG A 93 5.12 -4.28 -7.75
N GLN A 94 4.43 -3.24 -7.27
CA GLN A 94 4.55 -2.79 -5.89
C GLN A 94 4.18 -3.89 -4.88
N GLU A 95 3.11 -4.65 -5.13
CA GLU A 95 2.75 -5.80 -4.29
C GLU A 95 3.84 -6.88 -4.28
N LEU A 96 4.41 -7.19 -5.45
CA LEU A 96 5.49 -8.19 -5.57
C LEU A 96 6.79 -7.74 -4.90
N GLU A 97 7.16 -6.47 -5.01
CA GLU A 97 8.33 -5.90 -4.32
C GLU A 97 8.17 -5.96 -2.79
N ALA A 98 6.97 -5.68 -2.29
CA ALA A 98 6.65 -5.80 -0.87
C ALA A 98 6.63 -7.25 -0.39
N ASP A 99 6.13 -8.20 -1.20
CA ASP A 99 6.22 -9.64 -0.94
C ASP A 99 7.68 -10.10 -0.85
N ASP A 100 8.52 -9.72 -1.81
CA ASP A 100 9.93 -10.10 -1.87
C ASP A 100 10.71 -9.54 -0.67
N TYR A 101 10.36 -8.34 -0.23
CA TYR A 101 10.91 -7.75 0.99
C TYR A 101 10.59 -8.57 2.25
N ALA A 102 9.38 -9.15 2.34
CA ALA A 102 8.97 -10.03 3.43
C ALA A 102 9.62 -11.41 3.34
N VAL A 103 9.72 -11.97 2.13
CA VAL A 103 10.42 -13.25 1.85
C VAL A 103 11.88 -13.18 2.25
N ALA A 104 12.57 -12.09 1.90
CA ALA A 104 13.97 -11.86 2.27
C ALA A 104 14.21 -11.83 3.80
N ARG A 105 13.14 -11.73 4.60
CA ARG A 105 13.16 -11.76 6.08
C ARG A 105 12.61 -13.06 6.66
N GLY A 106 12.41 -14.08 5.83
CA GLY A 106 11.93 -15.39 6.25
C GLY A 106 10.43 -15.47 6.51
N HIS A 107 9.63 -14.56 5.94
CA HIS A 107 8.18 -14.50 6.18
C HIS A 107 7.32 -15.05 5.03
N GLY A 108 7.92 -15.65 4.00
CA GLY A 108 7.20 -16.08 2.78
C GLY A 108 6.02 -17.02 3.02
N ALA A 109 6.24 -18.15 3.70
CA ALA A 109 5.18 -19.14 3.97
C ALA A 109 4.02 -18.56 4.81
N ASN A 110 4.34 -17.79 5.85
CA ASN A 110 3.34 -17.16 6.72
C ASN A 110 2.57 -16.06 5.98
N LEU A 111 3.23 -15.32 5.07
CA LEU A 111 2.57 -14.32 4.23
C LEU A 111 1.60 -14.99 3.24
N ALA A 112 2.01 -16.11 2.63
CA ALA A 112 1.13 -16.87 1.74
C ALA A 112 -0.14 -17.35 2.47
N SER A 113 0.02 -17.94 3.65
CA SER A 113 -1.09 -18.36 4.51
C SER A 113 -2.01 -17.19 4.87
N ALA A 114 -1.42 -16.04 5.26
CA ALA A 114 -2.19 -14.84 5.57
C ALA A 114 -3.02 -14.33 4.38
N LEU A 115 -2.43 -14.27 3.17
CA LEU A 115 -3.12 -13.84 1.96
C LEU A 115 -4.34 -14.70 1.66
N ARG A 116 -4.22 -16.04 1.80
CA ARG A 116 -5.35 -16.96 1.60
C ARG A 116 -6.49 -16.77 2.60
N LYS A 117 -6.19 -16.29 3.81
CA LYS A 117 -7.20 -16.00 4.85
C LYS A 117 -7.87 -14.63 4.66
N LEU A 118 -7.11 -13.63 4.21
CA LEU A 118 -7.58 -12.25 4.12
C LEU A 118 -8.37 -11.92 2.85
N SER A 119 -8.08 -12.58 1.72
CA SER A 119 -8.64 -12.20 0.43
C SER A 119 -8.86 -13.40 -0.48
N SER A 120 -9.97 -13.36 -1.24
CA SER A 120 -10.25 -14.28 -2.36
C SER A 120 -9.99 -13.63 -3.72
N HIS A 121 -9.39 -12.44 -3.75
CA HIS A 121 -9.11 -11.72 -4.99
C HIS A 121 -8.07 -12.48 -5.85
N PRO A 122 -8.27 -12.63 -7.18
CA PRO A 122 -7.39 -13.43 -8.03
C PRO A 122 -5.90 -13.04 -7.97
N ASP A 123 -5.60 -11.74 -7.86
CA ASP A 123 -4.21 -11.28 -7.74
C ASP A 123 -3.57 -11.76 -6.41
N ASP A 124 -4.30 -11.71 -5.29
CA ASP A 124 -3.79 -12.15 -3.99
C ASP A 124 -3.61 -13.66 -3.93
N VAL A 125 -4.53 -14.42 -4.55
CA VAL A 125 -4.37 -15.87 -4.72
C VAL A 125 -3.11 -16.18 -5.53
N SER A 126 -2.88 -15.48 -6.64
CA SER A 126 -1.68 -15.69 -7.46
C SER A 126 -0.37 -15.34 -6.74
N ARG A 127 -0.40 -14.36 -5.84
CA ARG A 127 0.72 -14.00 -4.97
C ARG A 127 0.97 -15.06 -3.91
N ALA A 128 -0.08 -15.55 -3.24
CA ALA A 128 0.03 -16.65 -2.28
C ALA A 128 0.65 -17.90 -2.93
N GLU A 129 0.16 -18.30 -4.10
CA GLU A 129 0.73 -19.41 -4.86
C GLU A 129 2.19 -19.20 -5.26
N ARG A 130 2.59 -17.96 -5.57
CA ARG A 130 3.98 -17.62 -5.87
C ARG A 130 4.85 -17.80 -4.63
N LEU A 131 4.40 -17.31 -3.47
CA LEU A 131 5.12 -17.40 -2.20
C LEU A 131 5.26 -18.84 -1.69
N GLU A 132 4.27 -19.69 -1.92
CA GLU A 132 4.32 -21.13 -1.58
C GLU A 132 5.37 -21.91 -2.38
N ARG A 133 5.80 -21.38 -3.54
CA ARG A 133 6.81 -22.00 -4.41
C ARG A 133 8.24 -21.54 -4.13
N MET A 134 8.44 -20.61 -3.20
CA MET A 134 9.75 -20.06 -2.83
C MET A 134 10.32 -20.78 -1.61
#